data_AF-G2Z8J2-F1
#
_entry.id   AF-G2Z8J2-F1
#
_cell.length_a   1.000
_cell.length_b   1.000
_cell.length_c   1.000
_cell.angle_alpha   90.00
_cell.angle_beta   90.00
_cell.angle_gamma   90.00
#
_symmetry.space_group_name_H-M   'P 1'
#
loop_
_entity.id
_entity.type
_entity.pdbx_description
1 polymer ?
#
loop_
_entity_poly.entity_id
_entity_poly.type
_entity_poly.pdbx_seq_one_letter_code
_entity_poly.pdbx_strand_id
1 'polypeptide(L)'
;MKKIIGGVLIVVLIGLFVWRVYDLNANAFSYKDKIHSKQEVFELASAEISVENAVVIEGAEINKYVDEDYYKNDSEDFLLVQLWSTEKNIGISDFQLGYQNFVTLSDISAISHEFDEAKGRYKFNLGFNVPKELIKNKQQFILAVPSKYWSNGVRDIIEINL
;
A
#
# COMPACT_ATOMS: atom_id res chain seq x y z
N MET A 1 -47.88 16.35 27.13
CA MET A 1 -47.54 16.40 25.69
C MET A 1 -46.10 16.85 25.39
N LYS A 2 -45.54 17.88 26.04
CA LYS A 2 -44.15 18.36 25.79
C LYS A 2 -43.04 17.31 25.99
N LYS A 3 -43.21 16.35 26.92
CA LYS A 3 -42.21 15.28 27.19
C LYS A 3 -42.10 14.23 26.06
N ILE A 4 -43.19 13.98 25.33
CA ILE A 4 -43.21 13.00 24.23
C ILE A 4 -42.50 13.57 23.00
N ILE A 5 -42.71 14.86 22.73
CA ILE A 5 -42.07 15.57 21.61
C ILE A 5 -40.54 15.61 21.79
N GLY A 6 -40.05 15.82 23.02
CA GLY A 6 -38.61 15.78 23.31
C GLY A 6 -37.99 14.39 23.11
N GLY A 7 -38.70 13.33 23.50
CA GLY A 7 -38.24 11.95 23.29
C GLY A 7 -38.15 11.57 21.81
N VAL A 8 -39.16 11.95 21.01
CA VAL A 8 -39.17 11.70 19.56
C VAL A 8 -38.04 12.47 18.86
N LEU A 9 -37.78 13.72 19.27
CA LEU A 9 -36.70 14.53 18.70
C LEU A 9 -35.31 13.90 18.94
N ILE A 10 -35.09 13.33 20.12
CA ILE A 10 -33.83 12.66 20.49
C ILE A 10 -33.63 11.40 19.65
N VAL A 11 -34.68 10.59 19.45
CA VAL A 11 -34.59 9.37 18.62
C VAL A 11 -34.28 9.72 17.16
N VAL A 12 -34.88 10.79 16.63
CA VAL A 12 -34.57 11.27 15.27
C VAL A 12 -33.14 11.77 15.15
N LEU A 13 -32.63 12.51 16.15
CA LEU A 13 -31.25 12.99 16.16
C LEU A 13 -30.24 11.84 16.23
N ILE A 14 -30.50 10.82 17.05
CA ILE A 14 -29.64 9.62 17.12
C ILE A 14 -29.70 8.85 15.80
N GLY A 15 -30.88 8.68 15.21
CA GLY A 15 -31.04 8.02 13.92
C GLY A 15 -30.30 8.74 12.79
N LEU A 16 -30.37 10.08 12.73
CA LEU A 16 -29.61 10.88 11.78
C LEU A 16 -28.10 10.80 12.03
N PHE A 17 -27.66 10.72 13.29
CA PHE A 17 -26.25 10.58 13.62
C PHE A 17 -25.70 9.21 13.21
N VAL A 18 -26.44 8.13 13.50
CA VAL A 18 -26.09 6.76 13.07
C VAL A 18 -26.08 6.65 11.56
N TRP A 19 -27.06 7.26 10.88
CA TRP A 19 -27.09 7.28 9.42
C TRP A 19 -25.91 8.06 8.84
N ARG A 20 -25.55 9.21 9.43
CA ARG A 20 -24.40 10.01 8.97
C ARG A 20 -23.06 9.31 9.21
N VAL A 21 -22.91 8.57 10.31
CA VAL A 21 -21.72 7.73 10.59
C VAL A 21 -21.65 6.54 9.63
N TYR A 22 -22.78 5.91 9.33
CA TYR A 22 -22.86 4.85 8.33
C TYR A 22 -22.52 5.37 6.93
N ASP A 23 -23.07 6.53 6.55
CA ASP A 23 -22.82 7.18 5.27
C ASP A 23 -21.38 7.69 5.15
N LEU A 24 -20.75 8.12 6.25
CA LEU A 24 -19.31 8.43 6.30
C LEU A 24 -18.44 7.17 6.14
N ASN A 25 -18.86 6.02 6.69
CA ASN A 25 -18.14 4.75 6.49
C ASN A 25 -18.40 4.11 5.13
N ALA A 26 -19.57 4.36 4.52
CA ALA A 26 -19.92 3.88 3.18
C ALA A 26 -19.34 4.78 2.07
N ASN A 27 -19.15 6.08 2.32
CA ASN A 27 -18.59 7.05 1.37
C ASN A 27 -17.12 7.43 1.65
N ALA A 28 -16.52 6.94 2.73
CA ALA A 28 -15.08 6.74 2.72
C ALA A 28 -14.82 5.82 1.53
N PHE A 29 -13.98 6.22 0.57
CA PHE A 29 -13.59 5.45 -0.61
C PHE A 29 -12.93 4.12 -0.19
N SER A 30 -13.72 3.19 0.34
CA SER A 30 -13.35 1.83 0.66
C SER A 30 -13.44 1.09 -0.65
N TYR A 31 -12.39 1.19 -1.45
CA TYR A 31 -12.16 0.18 -2.44
C TYR A 31 -12.15 -1.19 -1.74
N LYS A 32 -12.70 -2.21 -2.41
CA LYS A 32 -12.55 -3.58 -1.93
C LYS A 32 -11.12 -4.04 -2.20
N ASP A 33 -10.54 -4.79 -1.28
CA ASP A 33 -9.19 -5.30 -1.44
C ASP A 33 -9.23 -6.77 -1.84
N LYS A 34 -8.54 -7.10 -2.94
CA LYS A 34 -8.16 -8.45 -3.30
C LYS A 34 -6.76 -8.68 -2.77
N ILE A 35 -6.68 -9.51 -1.75
CA ILE A 35 -5.45 -9.72 -0.98
C ILE A 35 -4.65 -10.84 -1.62
N HIS A 36 -3.39 -10.55 -1.90
CA HIS A 36 -2.38 -11.51 -2.35
C HIS A 36 -1.37 -11.77 -1.25
N SER A 37 -0.97 -13.04 -1.14
CA SER A 37 0.07 -13.44 -0.21
C SER A 37 1.46 -13.08 -0.76
N LYS A 38 2.43 -12.88 0.15
CA LYS A 38 3.84 -12.80 -0.23
C LYS A 38 4.23 -14.06 -1.03
N GLN A 39 5.04 -13.91 -2.08
CA GLN A 39 5.46 -14.96 -3.02
C GLN A 39 4.35 -15.53 -3.93
N GLU A 40 3.09 -15.13 -3.75
CA GLU A 40 2.04 -15.45 -4.71
C GLU A 40 2.36 -14.78 -6.06
N VAL A 41 2.24 -15.54 -7.14
CA VAL A 41 2.30 -15.02 -8.49
C VAL A 41 0.89 -14.67 -8.92
N PHE A 42 0.68 -13.43 -9.34
CA PHE A 42 -0.61 -12.97 -9.83
C PHE A 42 -0.46 -12.04 -11.03
N GLU A 43 -1.52 -11.99 -11.83
CA GLU A 43 -1.54 -11.22 -13.07
C GLU A 43 -1.89 -9.75 -12.80
N LEU A 44 -1.12 -8.87 -13.43
CA LEU A 44 -1.31 -7.42 -13.48
C LEU A 44 -1.33 -7.00 -14.95
N ALA A 45 -2.52 -6.97 -15.54
CA ALA A 45 -2.71 -6.88 -16.99
C ALA A 45 -1.97 -8.02 -17.74
N SER A 46 -0.93 -7.72 -18.51
CA SER A 46 -0.12 -8.72 -19.22
C SER A 46 1.11 -9.18 -18.45
N ALA A 47 1.41 -8.57 -17.30
CA ALA A 47 2.56 -8.91 -16.46
C ALA A 47 2.19 -9.91 -15.36
N GLU A 48 3.09 -10.83 -15.03
CA GLU A 48 3.00 -11.66 -13.83
C GLU A 48 3.92 -11.10 -12.76
N ILE A 49 3.35 -10.71 -11.62
CA ILE A 49 4.07 -10.11 -10.50
C ILE A 49 4.05 -10.99 -9.26
N SER A 50 5.11 -10.90 -8.46
CA SER A 50 5.21 -11.57 -7.17
C SER A 50 6.17 -10.83 -6.25
N VAL A 51 5.78 -10.61 -4.99
CA VAL A 51 6.67 -10.01 -3.99
C VAL A 51 7.56 -11.10 -3.38
N GLU A 52 8.88 -10.96 -3.54
CA GLU A 52 9.88 -11.89 -3.01
C GLU A 52 10.11 -11.64 -1.51
N ASN A 53 10.46 -10.40 -1.17
CA ASN A 53 10.82 -10.04 0.19
C ASN A 53 10.49 -8.57 0.52
N ALA A 54 10.42 -8.26 1.81
CA ALA A 54 10.39 -6.90 2.32
C ALA A 54 11.33 -6.82 3.52
N VAL A 55 12.24 -5.85 3.52
CA VAL A 55 13.28 -5.71 4.55
C VAL A 55 13.42 -4.25 4.96
N VAL A 56 13.69 -4.03 6.24
CA VAL A 56 14.02 -2.72 6.77
C VAL A 56 15.49 -2.45 6.49
N ILE A 57 15.79 -1.29 5.91
CA ILE A 57 17.15 -0.87 5.58
C ILE A 57 17.43 0.46 6.25
N GLU A 58 18.54 0.55 6.96
CA GLU A 58 18.99 1.81 7.53
C GLU A 58 19.47 2.76 6.42
N GLY A 59 19.20 4.06 6.55
CA GLY A 59 19.44 5.05 5.50
C GLY A 59 20.88 5.14 4.97
N ALA A 60 21.87 4.59 5.66
CA ALA A 60 23.25 4.49 5.16
C ALA A 60 23.44 3.42 4.06
N GLU A 61 22.56 2.43 3.98
CA GLU A 61 22.67 1.30 3.06
C GLU A 61 21.79 1.42 1.81
N ILE A 62 20.89 2.42 1.76
CA ILE A 62 19.93 2.56 0.65
C ILE A 62 20.61 2.70 -0.71
N ASN A 63 21.78 3.36 -0.77
CA ASN A 63 22.56 3.57 -2.00
C ASN A 63 22.97 2.27 -2.71
N LYS A 64 22.88 1.10 -2.05
CA LYS A 64 23.11 -0.21 -2.69
C LYS A 64 21.91 -0.68 -3.53
N TYR A 65 20.75 -0.05 -3.38
CA TYR A 65 19.46 -0.52 -3.89
C TYR A 65 18.72 0.51 -4.74
N VAL A 66 19.33 1.66 -5.04
CA VAL A 66 18.76 2.74 -5.85
C VAL A 66 19.67 3.10 -7.01
N ASP A 67 19.05 3.45 -8.14
CA ASP A 67 19.76 4.08 -9.27
C ASP A 67 20.15 5.54 -8.91
N GLU A 68 21.13 6.10 -9.64
CA GLU A 68 21.85 7.34 -9.31
C GLU A 68 20.99 8.61 -9.07
N ASP A 69 19.71 8.60 -9.46
CA ASP A 69 18.78 9.73 -9.35
C ASP A 69 17.98 9.78 -8.01
N TYR A 70 18.42 9.05 -6.98
CA TYR A 70 17.74 9.02 -5.69
C TYR A 70 17.89 10.32 -4.88
N TYR A 71 16.76 10.97 -4.55
CA TYR A 71 16.73 12.11 -3.63
C TYR A 71 16.75 11.62 -2.18
N LYS A 72 17.93 11.71 -1.56
CA LYS A 72 18.16 11.31 -0.16
C LYS A 72 17.55 12.32 0.80
N ASN A 73 16.49 11.94 1.52
CA ASN A 73 16.09 12.63 2.75
C ASN A 73 16.87 12.02 3.91
N ASP A 74 17.57 12.86 4.68
CA ASP A 74 18.69 12.47 5.55
C ASP A 74 18.34 11.67 6.83
N SER A 75 17.09 11.23 7.07
CA SER A 75 16.78 10.67 8.40
C SER A 75 15.63 9.66 8.54
N GLU A 76 15.34 8.82 7.56
CA GLU A 76 14.26 7.84 7.72
C GLU A 76 14.76 6.41 7.45
N ASP A 77 14.28 5.46 8.26
CA ASP A 77 14.51 4.05 8.00
C ASP A 77 13.63 3.66 6.80
N PHE A 78 14.14 2.82 5.91
CA PHE A 78 13.44 2.49 4.68
C PHE A 78 12.82 1.11 4.75
N LEU A 79 11.60 0.98 4.23
CA LEU A 79 11.07 -0.32 3.87
C LEU A 79 11.42 -0.60 2.41
N LEU A 80 12.31 -1.56 2.17
CA LEU A 80 12.63 -2.04 0.83
C LEU A 80 11.76 -3.25 0.50
N VAL A 81 10.96 -3.16 -0.55
CA VAL A 81 10.14 -4.25 -1.08
C VAL A 81 10.72 -4.75 -2.39
N GLN A 82 11.03 -6.04 -2.45
CA GLN A 82 11.59 -6.71 -3.61
C GLN A 82 10.48 -7.48 -4.33
N LEU A 83 10.35 -7.24 -5.63
CA LEU A 83 9.33 -7.88 -6.46
C LEU A 83 9.92 -8.38 -7.77
N TRP A 84 9.27 -9.39 -8.33
CA TRP A 84 9.54 -9.92 -9.66
C TRP A 84 8.41 -9.55 -10.60
N SER A 85 8.75 -9.27 -11.86
CA SER A 85 7.79 -9.11 -12.95
C SER A 85 8.29 -9.79 -14.22
N THR A 86 7.38 -10.30 -15.05
CA THR A 86 7.71 -10.69 -16.43
C THR A 86 7.89 -9.49 -17.36
N GLU A 87 7.40 -8.30 -16.96
CA GLU A 87 7.51 -7.07 -17.76
C GLU A 87 8.24 -5.95 -17.02
N LYS A 88 9.03 -5.15 -17.77
CA LYS A 88 9.73 -3.97 -17.25
C LYS A 88 8.78 -2.83 -16.87
N ASN A 89 7.72 -2.62 -17.66
CA ASN A 89 6.86 -1.44 -17.54
C ASN A 89 5.53 -1.74 -16.84
N ILE A 90 5.60 -1.97 -15.54
CA ILE A 90 4.43 -2.21 -14.69
C ILE A 90 3.95 -0.95 -13.95
N GLY A 91 4.35 0.26 -14.38
CA GLY A 91 4.04 1.50 -13.65
C GLY A 91 4.67 1.53 -12.26
N ILE A 92 5.95 1.17 -12.18
CA ILE A 92 6.63 0.95 -10.91
C ILE A 92 6.57 2.14 -9.95
N SER A 93 6.60 3.38 -10.45
CA SER A 93 6.49 4.61 -9.65
C SER A 93 5.17 4.77 -8.90
N ASP A 94 4.13 4.04 -9.32
CA ASP A 94 2.75 4.26 -8.90
C ASP A 94 2.31 3.26 -7.82
N PHE A 95 3.21 2.37 -7.38
CA PHE A 95 2.95 1.53 -6.22
C PHE A 95 2.89 2.38 -4.96
N GLN A 96 1.98 2.02 -4.07
CA GLN A 96 1.75 2.77 -2.83
C GLN A 96 1.89 1.84 -1.64
N LEU A 97 2.60 2.32 -0.61
CA LEU A 97 2.65 1.63 0.67
C LEU A 97 1.55 2.19 1.56
N GLY A 98 0.70 1.31 2.06
CA GLY A 98 -0.34 1.60 3.03
C GLY A 98 -0.06 0.98 4.39
N TYR A 99 -0.84 1.43 5.37
CA TYR A 99 -0.81 0.99 6.75
C TYR A 99 -2.23 0.86 7.30
N GLN A 100 -2.59 -0.32 7.81
CA GLN A 100 -3.96 -0.64 8.20
C GLN A 100 -4.97 -0.32 7.07
N ASN A 101 -5.98 0.50 7.35
CA ASN A 101 -7.00 0.92 6.37
C ASN A 101 -6.55 2.10 5.50
N PHE A 102 -5.35 2.65 5.73
CA PHE A 102 -4.82 3.74 4.93
C PHE A 102 -4.05 3.20 3.73
N VAL A 103 -4.42 3.69 2.55
CA VAL A 103 -3.90 3.24 1.25
C VAL A 103 -2.52 3.86 0.97
N THR A 104 -2.29 5.06 1.48
CA THR A 104 -1.08 5.84 1.15
C THR A 104 -0.49 6.39 2.45
N LEU A 105 0.39 5.58 3.05
CA LEU A 105 1.35 6.02 4.07
C LEU A 105 2.55 6.71 3.40
N SER A 106 3.05 6.11 2.31
CA SER A 106 4.19 6.64 1.55
C SER A 106 4.06 6.24 0.09
N ASP A 107 4.41 7.17 -0.80
CA ASP A 107 4.76 6.86 -2.18
C ASP A 107 6.20 6.32 -2.23
N ILE A 108 6.60 5.81 -3.40
CA ILE A 108 7.95 5.30 -3.57
C ILE A 108 8.95 6.44 -3.58
N SER A 109 9.99 6.29 -2.76
CA SER A 109 11.13 7.21 -2.71
C SER A 109 12.28 6.75 -3.59
N ALA A 110 12.40 5.43 -3.80
CA ALA A 110 13.58 4.76 -4.31
C ALA A 110 13.20 3.60 -5.23
N ILE A 111 13.79 3.53 -6.42
CA ILE A 111 13.52 2.48 -7.41
C ILE A 111 14.83 2.02 -8.05
N SER A 112 14.99 0.72 -8.21
CA SER A 112 15.96 0.11 -9.12
C SER A 112 15.38 -1.15 -9.76
N HIS A 113 15.94 -1.56 -10.90
CA HIS A 113 15.56 -2.82 -11.54
C HIS A 113 16.69 -3.46 -12.33
N GLU A 114 16.70 -4.79 -12.34
CA GLU A 114 17.63 -5.60 -13.11
C GLU A 114 16.88 -6.75 -13.80
N PHE A 115 17.35 -7.16 -14.97
CA PHE A 115 16.83 -8.36 -15.63
C PHE A 115 17.66 -9.57 -15.21
N ASP A 116 17.02 -10.58 -14.64
CA ASP A 116 17.63 -11.86 -14.30
C ASP A 116 17.44 -12.82 -15.49
N GLU A 117 18.51 -13.02 -16.27
CA GLU A 117 18.51 -13.92 -17.43
C GLU A 117 18.20 -15.38 -17.06
N ALA A 118 18.61 -15.83 -15.87
CA ALA A 118 18.40 -17.20 -15.43
C ALA A 118 16.93 -17.47 -15.08
N LYS A 119 16.22 -16.45 -14.57
CA LYS A 119 14.79 -16.51 -14.25
C LYS A 119 13.89 -16.01 -15.37
N GLY A 120 14.44 -15.30 -16.36
CA GLY A 120 13.68 -14.66 -17.42
C GLY A 120 12.71 -13.58 -16.92
N ARG A 121 13.05 -12.89 -15.82
CA ARG A 121 12.18 -11.91 -15.13
C ARG A 121 12.97 -10.69 -14.68
N TYR A 122 12.28 -9.56 -14.55
CA TYR A 122 12.82 -8.35 -13.95
C TYR A 122 12.67 -8.41 -12.43
N LYS A 123 13.77 -8.17 -11.72
CA LYS A 123 13.77 -7.89 -10.28
C LYS A 123 13.67 -6.39 -10.08
N PHE A 124 12.78 -5.94 -9.21
CA PHE A 124 12.70 -4.56 -8.80
C PHE A 124 12.84 -4.41 -7.30
N ASN A 125 13.44 -3.31 -6.89
CA ASN A 125 13.50 -2.89 -5.50
C ASN A 125 12.73 -1.56 -5.36
N LEU A 126 11.71 -1.55 -4.50
CA LEU A 126 10.91 -0.37 -4.16
C LEU A 126 11.26 0.07 -2.74
N GLY A 127 11.82 1.26 -2.57
CA GLY A 127 12.10 1.84 -1.27
C GLY A 127 11.04 2.86 -0.88
N PHE A 128 10.49 2.69 0.32
CA PHE A 128 9.51 3.60 0.91
C PHE A 128 10.07 4.24 2.18
N ASN A 129 9.88 5.55 2.31
CA ASN A 129 10.11 6.25 3.57
C ASN A 129 9.04 5.85 4.58
N VAL A 130 9.42 5.26 5.71
CA VAL A 130 8.47 4.88 6.75
C VAL A 130 8.90 5.47 8.09
N PRO A 131 7.99 6.12 8.84
CA PRO A 131 8.29 6.60 10.19
C PRO A 131 8.85 5.47 11.07
N LYS A 132 9.99 5.71 11.74
CA LYS A 132 10.71 4.70 12.53
C LYS A 132 9.85 4.01 13.60
N GLU A 133 8.85 4.73 14.12
CA GLU A 133 7.90 4.21 15.12
C GLU A 133 7.01 3.10 14.56
N LEU A 134 6.64 3.15 13.28
CA LEU A 134 5.82 2.13 12.62
C LEU A 134 6.65 0.87 12.32
N ILE A 135 7.91 1.05 11.93
CA ILE A 135 8.82 -0.05 11.65
C ILE A 135 9.13 -0.87 12.92
N LYS A 136 9.47 -0.19 14.03
CA LYS A 136 9.88 -0.85 15.28
C LYS A 136 8.81 -1.76 15.88
N ASN A 137 7.55 -1.50 15.57
CA ASN A 137 6.42 -2.26 16.10
C ASN A 137 6.06 -3.50 15.25
N LYS A 138 6.90 -3.88 14.26
CA LYS A 138 6.70 -5.06 13.39
C LYS A 138 5.30 -5.18 12.83
N GLN A 139 4.80 -4.07 12.30
CA GLN A 139 3.42 -3.97 11.90
C GLN A 139 3.23 -4.47 10.47
N GLN A 140 2.01 -4.89 10.17
CA GLN A 140 1.59 -5.30 8.85
C GLN A 140 1.39 -4.05 7.96
N PHE A 141 2.11 -4.00 6.86
CA PHE A 141 1.94 -3.01 5.80
C PHE A 141 1.18 -3.64 4.63
N ILE A 142 0.60 -2.80 3.78
CA ILE A 142 -0.01 -3.22 2.53
C ILE A 142 0.71 -2.55 1.37
N LEU A 143 1.04 -3.31 0.33
CA LEU A 143 1.52 -2.75 -0.93
C LEU A 143 0.38 -2.78 -1.93
N ALA A 144 -0.14 -1.61 -2.30
CA ALA A 144 -1.14 -1.50 -3.34
C ALA A 144 -0.47 -1.40 -4.71
N VAL A 145 -0.97 -2.18 -5.68
CA VAL A 145 -0.54 -2.07 -7.07
C VAL A 145 -0.99 -0.73 -7.68
N PRO A 146 -0.38 -0.26 -8.79
CA PRO A 146 -0.76 0.99 -9.43
C PRO A 146 -2.25 1.10 -9.75
N SER A 147 -2.82 2.28 -9.50
CA SER A 147 -4.26 2.53 -9.62
C SER A 147 -4.85 2.27 -11.01
N LYS A 148 -4.01 2.36 -12.05
CA LYS A 148 -4.39 2.02 -13.43
C LYS A 148 -4.79 0.56 -13.63
N TYR A 149 -4.42 -0.34 -12.71
CA TYR A 149 -4.78 -1.75 -12.76
C TYR A 149 -5.96 -2.11 -11.86
N TRP A 150 -6.47 -1.16 -11.07
CA TRP A 150 -7.64 -1.41 -10.23
C TRP A 150 -8.87 -1.57 -11.12
N SER A 151 -9.68 -2.59 -10.84
CA SER A 151 -10.84 -2.93 -11.68
C SER A 151 -12.10 -3.01 -10.83
N ASN A 152 -13.20 -2.42 -11.32
CA ASN A 152 -14.51 -2.49 -10.67
C ASN A 152 -14.52 -2.06 -9.18
N GLY A 153 -13.66 -1.10 -8.80
CA GLY A 153 -13.53 -0.65 -7.40
C GLY A 153 -12.83 -1.67 -6.49
N VAL A 154 -12.16 -2.67 -7.07
CA VAL A 154 -11.31 -3.65 -6.39
C VAL A 154 -9.85 -3.32 -6.67
N ARG A 155 -9.02 -3.36 -5.62
CA ARG A 155 -7.57 -3.17 -5.70
C ARG A 155 -6.87 -4.47 -5.37
N ASP A 156 -5.83 -4.80 -6.12
CA ASP A 156 -4.92 -5.86 -5.72
C ASP A 156 -3.91 -5.29 -4.72
N ILE A 157 -3.83 -5.90 -3.55
CA ILE A 157 -2.91 -5.53 -2.48
C ILE A 157 -2.08 -6.74 -2.05
N ILE A 158 -0.84 -6.50 -1.65
CA ILE A 158 0.02 -7.51 -1.05
C ILE A 158 0.22 -7.18 0.42
N GLU A 159 -0.03 -8.15 1.30
CA GLU A 159 0.28 -7.99 2.72
C GLU A 159 1.78 -8.20 2.98
N ILE A 160 2.39 -7.22 3.64
CA ILE A 160 3.80 -7.22 4.03
C ILE A 160 3.89 -7.32 5.55
N ASN A 161 4.42 -8.45 6.02
CA ASN A 161 4.76 -8.66 7.43
C ASN A 161 6.28 -8.57 7.61
N LEU A 162 6.71 -7.73 8.55
CA LEU A 162 8.12 -7.49 8.92
C LEU A 162 8.63 -8.43 10.02
#